data_AF-A0A7S1LZX3-F1
#
_entry.id   AF-A0A7S1LZX3-F1
#
_cell.length_a   1.000
_cell.length_b   1.000
_cell.length_c   1.000
_cell.angle_alpha   90.00
_cell.angle_beta   90.00
_cell.angle_gamma   90.00
#
_symmetry.space_group_name_H-M   'P 1'
#
loop_
_entity.id
_entity.type
_entity.pdbx_description
1 polymer ?
#
loop_
_entity_poly.entity_id
_entity_poly.type
_entity_poly.pdbx_seq_one_letter_code
_entity_poly.pdbx_strand_id
1 'polypeptide(L)'
;ISFTEPSVVATIRFSGDDGTPFVAMDVTVSGDGANAVMITRAEPWLLGAPIYGLGTQYNTLDLRGWRLPVFTREQGVGRGEQPITRDLNAGGAFVGGSYATTYGARPVFIGQRTGAVFALRNSELSVFHFGASDVDVTVNATSVHGLLW
;
A
#
# COMPACT_ATOMS: atom_id res chain seq x y z
N ILE A 1 -3.95 -21.54 3.18
CA ILE A 1 -3.56 -21.70 4.61
C ILE A 1 -4.64 -21.08 5.47
N SER A 2 -5.03 -21.70 6.59
CA SER A 2 -6.02 -21.16 7.52
C SER A 2 -5.45 -21.05 8.93
N PHE A 3 -5.69 -19.91 9.57
CA PHE A 3 -5.32 -19.65 10.97
C PHE A 3 -6.59 -19.36 11.77
N THR A 4 -6.64 -19.87 13.00
CA THR A 4 -7.79 -19.71 13.89
C THR A 4 -7.30 -19.28 15.27
N GLU A 5 -7.67 -18.07 15.68
CA GLU A 5 -7.83 -17.72 17.10
C GLU A 5 -9.32 -17.89 17.46
N PRO A 6 -9.70 -18.05 18.74
CA PRO A 6 -11.05 -18.50 19.14
C PRO A 6 -12.22 -17.68 18.54
N SER A 7 -11.98 -16.43 18.11
CA SER A 7 -12.97 -15.51 17.54
C SER A 7 -12.68 -15.08 16.09
N VAL A 8 -11.56 -15.48 15.49
CA VAL A 8 -11.14 -15.00 14.16
C VAL A 8 -10.61 -16.15 13.30
N VAL A 9 -11.15 -16.25 12.09
CA VAL A 9 -10.72 -17.19 11.06
C VAL A 9 -10.17 -16.40 9.88
N ALA A 10 -8.93 -16.70 9.48
CA ALA A 10 -8.32 -16.16 8.27
C ALA A 10 -8.11 -17.27 7.24
N THR A 11 -8.50 -17.03 5.99
CA THR A 11 -8.27 -17.92 4.85
C THR A 11 -7.44 -17.20 3.80
N ILE A 12 -6.34 -17.80 3.40
CA ILE A 12 -5.48 -17.32 2.30
C ILE A 12 -5.52 -18.35 1.16
N ARG A 13 -5.86 -17.89 -0.04
CA ARG A 13 -5.86 -18.64 -1.30
C ARG A 13 -4.90 -18.01 -2.29
N PHE A 14 -4.15 -18.85 -2.99
CA PHE A 14 -3.36 -18.48 -4.15
C PHE A 14 -3.89 -19.25 -5.35
N SER A 15 -4.02 -18.57 -6.49
CA SER A 15 -4.46 -19.19 -7.74
C SER A 15 -3.68 -18.59 -8.91
N GLY A 16 -3.48 -19.39 -9.95
CA GLY A 16 -2.82 -18.99 -11.18
C GLY A 16 -3.02 -20.08 -12.22
N ASP A 17 -3.07 -19.67 -13.48
CA ASP A 17 -3.21 -20.58 -14.62
C ASP A 17 -1.99 -20.43 -15.55
N ASP A 18 -1.64 -21.48 -16.28
CA ASP A 18 -0.49 -21.50 -17.20
C ASP A 18 -0.54 -20.39 -18.28
N GLY A 19 -1.72 -19.79 -18.51
CA GLY A 19 -1.94 -18.68 -19.44
C GLY A 19 -1.82 -17.27 -18.86
N THR A 20 -1.67 -17.12 -17.54
CA THR A 20 -1.59 -15.81 -16.87
C THR A 20 -0.22 -15.61 -16.24
N PRO A 21 0.48 -14.48 -16.48
CA PRO A 21 1.82 -14.25 -15.92
C PRO A 21 1.78 -13.80 -14.44
N PHE A 22 0.68 -14.05 -13.72
CA PHE A 22 0.51 -13.65 -12.32
C PHE A 22 -0.09 -14.73 -11.47
N VAL A 23 0.18 -14.65 -10.17
CA VAL A 23 -0.51 -15.39 -9.12
C VAL A 23 -1.49 -14.44 -8.43
N ALA A 24 -2.77 -14.77 -8.44
CA ALA A 24 -3.77 -14.09 -7.64
C ALA A 24 -3.67 -14.55 -6.17
N MET A 25 -3.86 -13.62 -5.26
CA MET A 25 -3.91 -13.86 -3.82
C MET A 25 -5.23 -13.30 -3.27
N ASP A 26 -6.05 -14.18 -2.70
CA ASP A 26 -7.29 -13.82 -2.03
C ASP A 26 -7.19 -14.13 -0.54
N VAL A 27 -7.36 -13.11 0.30
CA VAL A 27 -7.39 -13.23 1.76
C VAL A 27 -8.79 -12.87 2.25
N THR A 28 -9.38 -13.72 3.07
CA THR A 28 -10.65 -13.43 3.76
C THR A 28 -10.48 -13.65 5.25
N VAL A 29 -10.91 -12.67 6.04
CA VAL A 29 -10.94 -12.74 7.51
C VAL A 29 -12.38 -12.61 7.97
N SER A 30 -12.80 -13.50 8.86
CA SER A 30 -14.13 -13.49 9.48
C SER A 30 -14.01 -13.62 10.99
N GLY A 31 -14.82 -12.88 11.73
CA GLY A 31 -14.76 -12.85 13.19
C GLY A 31 -15.21 -11.51 13.75
N ASP A 32 -15.57 -11.48 15.03
CA ASP A 32 -16.00 -10.25 15.69
C ASP A 32 -14.85 -9.24 15.78
N GLY A 33 -15.10 -8.01 15.33
CA GLY A 33 -14.14 -6.90 15.38
C GLY A 33 -13.10 -6.88 14.27
N ALA A 34 -13.09 -7.84 13.33
CA ALA A 34 -12.18 -7.82 12.19
C ALA A 34 -12.54 -6.70 11.21
N ASN A 35 -11.63 -5.74 11.00
CA ASN A 35 -11.81 -4.64 10.05
C ASN A 35 -10.59 -4.32 9.18
N ALA A 36 -9.43 -4.93 9.46
CA ALA A 36 -8.21 -4.72 8.70
C ALA A 36 -7.42 -6.01 8.51
N VAL A 37 -6.78 -6.12 7.35
CA VAL A 37 -5.83 -7.19 7.00
C VAL A 37 -4.47 -6.57 6.79
N MET A 38 -3.46 -7.13 7.44
CA MET A 38 -2.05 -6.79 7.19
C MET A 38 -1.36 -7.98 6.52
N ILE A 39 -0.73 -7.70 5.38
CA ILE A 39 0.07 -8.66 4.62
C ILE A 39 1.51 -8.17 4.62
N THR A 40 2.42 -9.00 5.13
CA THR A 40 3.86 -8.75 5.04
C THR A 40 4.46 -9.67 3.99
N ARG A 41 5.15 -9.08 3.02
CA ARG A 41 5.91 -9.79 2.01
C ARG A 41 7.40 -9.60 2.31
N ALA A 42 8.05 -10.69 2.73
CA ALA A 42 9.50 -10.68 2.88
C ALA A 42 10.15 -10.61 1.49
N GLU A 43 10.98 -9.60 1.27
CA GLU A 43 11.68 -9.37 0.01
C GLU A 43 13.19 -9.18 0.26
N PRO A 44 13.91 -10.20 0.79
CA PRO A 44 15.34 -10.06 1.14
C PRO A 44 16.19 -9.66 -0.07
N TRP A 45 15.79 -10.13 -1.25
CA TRP A 45 16.45 -9.85 -2.53
C TRP A 45 16.25 -8.42 -3.04
N LEU A 46 15.28 -7.69 -2.47
CA LEU A 46 15.08 -6.27 -2.72
C LEU A 46 15.88 -5.39 -1.75
N LEU A 47 16.74 -5.93 -0.87
CA LEU A 47 17.51 -5.11 0.08
C LEU A 47 18.28 -3.99 -0.64
N GLY A 48 17.95 -2.74 -0.29
CA GLY A 48 18.54 -1.55 -0.91
C GLY A 48 18.11 -1.27 -2.35
N ALA A 49 17.25 -2.09 -2.95
CA ALA A 49 16.71 -1.84 -4.28
C ALA A 49 15.57 -0.80 -4.22
N PRO A 50 15.51 0.15 -5.16
CA PRO A 50 14.39 1.09 -5.24
C PRO A 50 13.04 0.39 -5.46
N ILE A 51 12.00 0.97 -4.88
CA ILE A 51 10.60 0.58 -5.13
C ILE A 51 9.87 1.78 -5.70
N TYR A 52 9.07 1.56 -6.73
CA TYR A 52 8.33 2.60 -7.44
C TYR A 52 6.83 2.33 -7.45
N GLY A 53 6.04 3.36 -7.74
CA GLY A 53 4.62 3.24 -8.00
C GLY A 53 3.77 3.96 -6.98
N LEU A 54 2.78 3.26 -6.44
CA LEU A 54 1.66 3.80 -5.69
C LEU A 54 0.86 4.88 -6.44
N GLY A 55 0.85 4.79 -7.77
CA GLY A 55 0.26 5.79 -8.66
C GLY A 55 1.19 7.00 -8.87
N THR A 56 0.66 8.22 -8.80
CA THR A 56 1.45 9.44 -9.04
C THR A 56 2.01 9.98 -7.72
N GLN A 57 3.33 9.84 -7.54
CA GLN A 57 4.09 10.42 -6.43
C GLN A 57 4.85 11.65 -6.94
N TYR A 58 4.96 12.71 -6.12
CA TYR A 58 5.71 13.89 -6.54
C TYR A 58 6.74 14.43 -5.53
N ASN A 59 6.96 13.79 -4.38
CA ASN A 59 8.08 14.15 -3.49
C ASN A 59 9.27 13.21 -3.69
N THR A 60 9.02 11.91 -3.75
CA THR A 60 10.04 10.89 -3.95
C THR A 60 9.59 9.94 -5.05
N LEU A 61 10.56 9.50 -5.85
CA LEU A 61 10.34 8.42 -6.81
C LEU A 61 10.62 7.07 -6.15
N ASP A 62 11.74 6.94 -5.43
CA ASP A 62 12.05 5.76 -4.64
C ASP A 62 11.25 5.79 -3.33
N LEU A 63 10.37 4.80 -3.17
CA LEU A 63 9.48 4.64 -2.04
C LEU A 63 10.11 3.82 -0.93
N ARG A 64 11.35 3.33 -1.08
CA ARG A 64 12.06 2.62 -0.02
C ARG A 64 12.18 3.47 1.25
N GLY A 65 11.85 2.88 2.38
CA GLY A 65 11.81 3.52 3.69
C GLY A 65 10.55 4.35 3.95
N TRP A 66 9.66 4.51 2.97
CA TRP A 66 8.46 5.32 3.11
C TRP A 66 7.25 4.49 3.55
N ARG A 67 6.37 5.15 4.31
CA ARG A 67 5.03 4.67 4.65
C ARG A 67 4.00 5.58 3.99
N LEU A 68 3.28 5.07 3.01
CA LEU A 68 2.40 5.86 2.14
C LEU A 68 0.99 5.28 2.13
N PRO A 69 -0.05 6.08 2.45
CA PRO A 69 -1.41 5.71 2.20
C PRO A 69 -1.72 5.75 0.70
N VAL A 70 -2.46 4.77 0.21
CA VAL A 70 -3.13 4.84 -1.08
C VAL A 70 -4.53 5.38 -0.84
N PHE A 71 -4.63 6.70 -0.91
CA PHE A 71 -5.90 7.39 -0.71
C PHE A 71 -5.91 8.71 -1.46
N THR A 72 -6.80 8.82 -2.43
CA THR A 72 -6.95 10.03 -3.25
C THR A 72 -7.41 11.19 -2.40
N ARG A 73 -6.68 12.31 -2.47
CA ARG A 73 -7.01 13.58 -1.81
C ARG A 73 -6.56 14.74 -2.67
N GLU A 74 -7.02 15.94 -2.30
CA GLU A 74 -6.36 17.18 -2.71
C GLU A 74 -4.85 17.05 -2.49
N GLN A 75 -4.07 17.35 -3.53
CA GLN A 75 -2.61 17.20 -3.50
C GLN A 75 -1.96 18.16 -2.50
N GLY A 76 -2.60 19.29 -2.25
CA GLY A 76 -2.15 20.34 -1.34
C GLY A 76 -1.10 21.26 -1.95
N VAL A 77 -1.14 22.52 -1.51
CA VAL A 77 -0.21 23.57 -1.93
C VAL A 77 0.98 23.57 -0.97
N GLY A 78 2.22 23.51 -1.48
CA GLY A 78 3.41 23.35 -0.64
C GLY A 78 3.70 21.91 -0.22
N ARG A 79 2.71 21.01 -0.21
CA ARG A 79 2.86 19.54 -0.15
C ARG A 79 3.63 19.06 1.08
N GLY A 80 3.31 19.64 2.24
CA GLY A 80 3.95 19.30 3.51
C GLY A 80 5.23 20.10 3.82
N GLU A 81 5.81 20.79 2.84
CA GLU A 81 7.02 21.59 3.05
C GLU A 81 6.76 22.77 3.98
N GLN A 82 7.70 23.02 4.89
CA GLN A 82 7.62 24.11 5.86
C GLN A 82 8.50 25.28 5.43
N PRO A 83 8.10 26.55 5.71
CA PRO A 83 6.94 26.97 6.50
C PRO A 83 5.61 27.08 5.72
N ILE A 84 5.65 26.98 4.39
CA ILE A 84 4.48 27.24 3.53
C ILE A 84 3.24 26.42 3.92
N THR A 85 3.40 25.14 4.23
CA THR A 85 2.30 24.26 4.67
C THR A 85 1.69 24.73 5.98
N ARG A 86 2.51 25.18 6.95
CA ARG A 86 1.99 25.73 8.21
C ARG A 86 1.17 26.98 7.96
N ASP A 87 1.66 27.89 7.12
CA ASP A 87 0.97 29.14 6.84
C ASP A 87 -0.34 28.90 6.09
N LEU A 88 -0.36 27.93 5.16
CA LEU A 88 -1.57 27.52 4.44
C LEU A 88 -2.60 26.77 5.29
N ASN A 89 -2.13 26.08 6.33
CA ASN A 89 -3.01 25.41 7.28
C ASN A 89 -3.48 26.36 8.38
N ALA A 90 -2.80 27.49 8.59
CA ALA A 90 -3.24 28.53 9.49
C ALA A 90 -4.57 29.12 8.99
N GLY A 91 -5.58 29.19 9.86
CA GLY A 91 -6.93 29.61 9.49
C GLY A 91 -7.87 28.47 9.08
N GLY A 92 -7.46 27.20 9.19
CA GLY A 92 -8.37 26.06 9.15
C GLY A 92 -8.73 25.54 7.75
N ALA A 93 -8.06 26.02 6.71
CA ALA A 93 -8.28 25.54 5.35
C ALA A 93 -7.64 24.15 5.10
N PHE A 94 -6.60 23.77 5.86
CA PHE A 94 -5.86 22.50 5.75
C PHE A 94 -5.40 22.14 4.33
N VAL A 95 -5.13 23.15 3.49
CA VAL A 95 -4.80 22.97 2.07
C VAL A 95 -3.33 22.70 1.80
N GLY A 96 -2.48 22.66 2.84
CA GLY A 96 -1.03 22.48 2.70
C GLY A 96 -0.61 21.07 2.23
N GLY A 97 -1.48 20.06 2.43
CA GLY A 97 -1.19 18.67 2.08
C GLY A 97 -0.03 18.06 2.87
N SER A 98 0.56 17.00 2.30
CA SER A 98 1.77 16.34 2.83
C SER A 98 2.61 15.76 1.70
N TYR A 99 3.76 15.17 2.03
CA TYR A 99 4.59 14.45 1.05
C TYR A 99 3.84 13.29 0.36
N ALA A 100 2.75 12.80 0.99
CA ALA A 100 2.00 11.63 0.55
C ALA A 100 0.70 11.98 -0.19
N THR A 101 0.28 13.25 -0.24
CA THR A 101 -0.99 13.63 -0.87
C THR A 101 -0.90 13.60 -2.39
N THR A 102 -1.90 12.99 -3.02
CA THR A 102 -1.96 12.83 -4.49
C THR A 102 -3.40 12.61 -4.96
N TYR A 103 -3.71 13.11 -6.16
CA TYR A 103 -4.94 12.79 -6.88
C TYR A 103 -4.91 11.41 -7.55
N GLY A 104 -3.71 10.89 -7.80
CA GLY A 104 -3.47 9.71 -8.63
C GLY A 104 -3.08 8.48 -7.82
N ALA A 105 -3.60 8.30 -6.61
CA ALA A 105 -3.26 7.15 -5.77
C ALA A 105 -3.72 5.84 -6.42
N ARG A 106 -2.79 4.87 -6.56
CA ARG A 106 -3.12 3.51 -7.04
C ARG A 106 -2.32 2.48 -6.26
N PRO A 107 -2.90 1.37 -5.77
CA PRO A 107 -2.20 0.43 -4.91
C PRO A 107 -1.40 -0.60 -5.72
N VAL A 108 -0.47 -0.12 -6.55
CA VAL A 108 0.41 -0.94 -7.38
C VAL A 108 1.85 -0.48 -7.18
N PHE A 109 2.76 -1.40 -6.88
CA PHE A 109 4.19 -1.08 -6.81
C PHE A 109 5.03 -2.04 -7.66
N ILE A 110 6.21 -1.58 -8.05
CA ILE A 110 7.17 -2.31 -8.88
C ILE A 110 8.55 -2.24 -8.21
N GLY A 111 9.20 -3.39 -8.01
CA GLY A 111 10.58 -3.48 -7.56
C GLY A 111 11.57 -3.47 -8.75
N GLN A 112 12.58 -2.58 -8.73
CA GLN A 112 13.46 -2.37 -9.90
C GLN A 112 14.23 -3.61 -10.35
N ARG A 113 14.78 -4.41 -9.42
CA ARG A 113 15.70 -5.51 -9.74
C ARG A 113 15.02 -6.83 -10.08
N THR A 114 13.82 -7.04 -9.57
CA THR A 114 13.10 -8.31 -9.72
C THR A 114 12.05 -8.26 -10.83
N GLY A 115 11.66 -7.06 -11.26
CA GLY A 115 10.44 -6.89 -12.05
C GLY A 115 9.18 -7.27 -11.29
N ALA A 116 9.30 -7.57 -9.99
CA ALA A 116 8.18 -8.03 -9.18
C ALA A 116 7.16 -6.90 -9.07
N VAL A 117 5.93 -7.22 -9.42
CA VAL A 117 4.81 -6.28 -9.32
C VAL A 117 3.83 -6.84 -8.32
N PHE A 118 3.35 -5.98 -7.43
CA PHE A 118 2.19 -6.27 -6.62
C PHE A 118 1.11 -5.25 -6.94
N ALA A 119 -0.08 -5.72 -7.28
CA ALA A 119 -1.26 -4.89 -7.39
C ALA A 119 -2.32 -5.35 -6.41
N LEU A 120 -2.82 -4.41 -5.62
CA LEU A 120 -4.05 -4.60 -4.87
C LEU A 120 -5.24 -4.22 -5.76
N ARG A 121 -6.30 -5.01 -5.73
CA ARG A 121 -7.55 -4.72 -6.46
C ARG A 121 -8.61 -4.06 -5.58
N ASN A 122 -8.36 -3.99 -4.28
CA ASN A 122 -9.19 -3.27 -3.31
C ASN A 122 -9.26 -1.77 -3.61
N SER A 123 -10.41 -1.18 -3.29
CA SER A 123 -10.61 0.28 -3.29
C SER A 123 -10.59 0.88 -1.89
N GLU A 124 -10.61 0.03 -0.86
CA GLU A 124 -10.53 0.43 0.54
C GLU A 124 -9.18 1.11 0.83
N LEU A 125 -9.16 1.93 1.89
CA LEU A 125 -7.94 2.55 2.37
C LEU A 125 -6.88 1.48 2.58
N SER A 126 -5.75 1.65 1.90
CA SER A 126 -4.57 0.82 2.11
C SER A 126 -3.36 1.69 2.45
N VAL A 127 -2.44 1.12 3.22
CA VAL A 127 -1.18 1.75 3.59
C VAL A 127 -0.06 0.78 3.26
N PHE A 128 0.89 1.26 2.49
CA PHE A 128 2.07 0.52 2.09
C PHE A 128 3.25 1.06 2.90
N HIS A 129 4.00 0.16 3.53
CA HIS A 129 5.25 0.49 4.18
C HIS A 129 6.35 -0.34 3.53
N PHE A 130 7.32 0.35 2.94
CA PHE A 130 8.42 -0.27 2.23
C PHE A 130 9.65 -0.29 3.13
N GLY A 131 9.77 -1.30 3.97
CA GLY A 131 10.92 -1.45 4.85
C GLY A 131 12.22 -1.77 4.10
N ALA A 132 13.29 -2.03 4.85
CA ALA A 132 14.61 -2.28 4.25
C ALA A 132 14.64 -3.59 3.42
N SER A 133 13.94 -4.62 3.88
CA SER A 133 13.95 -5.97 3.30
C SER A 133 12.56 -6.59 3.16
N ASP A 134 11.51 -5.82 3.40
CA ASP A 134 10.12 -6.26 3.43
C ASP A 134 9.19 -5.15 2.93
N VAL A 135 7.98 -5.58 2.57
CA VAL A 135 6.87 -4.69 2.23
C VAL A 135 5.66 -5.10 3.05
N ASP A 136 5.15 -4.18 3.85
CA ASP A 136 3.90 -4.34 4.58
C ASP A 136 2.77 -3.63 3.82
N VAL A 137 1.65 -4.31 3.68
CA VAL A 137 0.42 -3.74 3.13
C VAL A 137 -0.69 -3.94 4.14
N THR A 138 -1.19 -2.84 4.70
CA THR A 138 -2.41 -2.84 5.52
C THR A 138 -3.58 -2.42 4.66
N VAL A 139 -4.68 -3.16 4.69
CA VAL A 139 -5.92 -2.84 3.98
C VAL A 139 -7.05 -2.80 5.00
N ASN A 140 -7.83 -1.73 5.03
CA ASN A 140 -9.00 -1.58 5.91
C ASN A 140 -10.21 -2.33 5.32
N ALA A 141 -10.07 -3.65 5.20
CA ALA A 141 -11.07 -4.57 4.66
C ALA A 141 -10.95 -5.94 5.33
N THR A 142 -12.01 -6.74 5.26
CA THR A 142 -12.02 -8.15 5.66
C THR A 142 -11.77 -9.10 4.48
N SER A 143 -11.83 -8.58 3.24
CA SER A 143 -11.47 -9.30 2.02
C SER A 143 -10.41 -8.53 1.25
N VAL A 144 -9.30 -9.19 0.92
CA VAL A 144 -8.18 -8.60 0.17
C VAL A 144 -7.91 -9.40 -1.09
N HIS A 145 -7.76 -8.70 -2.20
CA HIS A 145 -7.55 -9.25 -3.53
C HIS A 145 -6.25 -8.67 -4.11
N GLY A 146 -5.22 -9.50 -4.25
CA GLY A 146 -3.91 -9.13 -4.77
C GLY A 146 -3.54 -9.87 -6.04
N LEU A 147 -2.69 -9.27 -6.86
CA LEU A 147 -2.01 -9.89 -7.99
C LEU A 147 -0.50 -9.76 -7.78
N LEU A 148 0.20 -10.87 -7.95
CA LEU A 148 1.66 -11.00 -7.81
C LEU A 148 2.22 -11.36 -9.18
N TRP A 149 3.12 -10.52 -9.71
CA TRP A 149 3.95 -10.82 -10.89
C TRP A 149 5.40 -10.95 -10.47
#